data_AF-K3WXL6-F1
#
_entry.id   AF-K3WXL6-F1
#
_cell.length_a   1.000
_cell.length_b   1.000
_cell.length_c   1.000
_cell.angle_alpha   90.00
_cell.angle_beta   90.00
_cell.angle_gamma   90.00
#
_symmetry.space_group_name_H-M   'P 1'
#
loop_
_entity.id
_entity.type
_entity.pdbx_description
1 polymer ?
#
loop_
_entity_poly.entity_id
_entity_poly.type
_entity_poly.pdbx_seq_one_letter_code
_entity_poly.pdbx_strand_id
1 'polypeptide(L)'
;MVRGRHGEAHNSGNSSNAALETETKFPVVFIHGVFGYGRQRPLWNYWAPYWPEAQLQELNRNHVIADVGVASSDHDRACELFYQLRGGTVDYGEQHASEADHARFGVTFETSLHPEWSADNPVHLVGHSFGATTGIELYQLLCADFFGVGSNHKWIRSIVSVAGPLTGSTLSHMMGLETRDADVRRGTGAHLLAVGFSFWFKLYQKFPILKNGYDMRMPQWGKHSLGDLMSTQGPVQTSKDNALFDALPAYRIRRNAELVHMEKLYLMSITTTPRTFKHVPVWEVGAFCAALFLVYKKKCPSWLWPALAKKWTGVRALLVALIGMSLWRRAKTIDIAKIPSMAALVWLMRRRVKTMPVIFDGFDIDHWGHNDGAVNIHSMLRPWFPKPQDIDSAFSEDAQAASIPASASSSSLAAAADSSEMVRCASHISIDGFHHKEHSEKDDEEQRLHLLHQHRFEKGRWYVYRIDANHLAGTFWHHDAKDLYKSLFTLMAHEYEREYDSENDPLLQLRRPHPQNGHNSLPRSASYG
;
A
#
# COMPACT_ATOMS: atom_id res chain seq x y z
N MET A 1 -36.95 -5.93 -54.33
CA MET A 1 -37.52 -5.38 -53.08
C MET A 1 -36.92 -6.14 -51.91
N VAL A 2 -35.86 -5.62 -51.28
CA VAL A 2 -35.19 -6.23 -50.12
C VAL A 2 -35.15 -5.16 -49.03
N ARG A 3 -35.75 -5.45 -47.88
CA ARG A 3 -35.75 -4.58 -46.69
C ARG A 3 -34.46 -4.77 -45.91
N GLY A 4 -33.80 -3.65 -45.59
CA GLY A 4 -32.49 -3.57 -44.94
C GLY A 4 -32.48 -3.89 -43.45
N ARG A 5 -31.32 -4.36 -42.98
CA ARG A 5 -30.93 -4.45 -41.58
C ARG A 5 -30.30 -3.12 -41.16
N HIS A 6 -30.80 -2.55 -40.06
CA HIS A 6 -30.06 -1.54 -39.30
C HIS A 6 -28.96 -2.22 -38.49
N GLY A 7 -27.73 -1.74 -38.64
CA GLY A 7 -26.60 -2.10 -37.79
C GLY A 7 -26.51 -1.18 -36.58
N GLU A 8 -26.27 -1.78 -35.41
CA GLU A 8 -25.83 -1.09 -34.20
C GLU A 8 -24.35 -0.70 -34.37
N ALA A 9 -24.08 0.60 -34.35
CA ALA A 9 -22.75 1.15 -34.14
C ALA A 9 -22.76 1.83 -32.77
N HIS A 10 -22.09 1.23 -31.77
CA HIS A 10 -21.85 1.90 -30.49
C HIS A 10 -20.47 1.53 -29.92
N ASN A 11 -19.71 2.59 -29.61
CA ASN A 11 -18.84 2.73 -28.44
C ASN A 11 -17.38 2.20 -28.48
N SER A 12 -16.68 2.24 -29.61
CA SER A 12 -15.22 2.01 -29.65
C SER A 12 -14.35 3.26 -29.52
N GLY A 13 -14.88 4.47 -29.78
CA GLY A 13 -14.09 5.71 -29.81
C GLY A 13 -13.86 6.40 -28.46
N ASN A 14 -14.69 6.11 -27.44
CA ASN A 14 -14.60 6.80 -26.15
C ASN A 14 -13.60 6.14 -25.17
N SER A 15 -13.37 4.84 -25.33
CA SER A 15 -12.40 4.08 -24.52
C SER A 15 -10.96 4.30 -24.96
N SER A 16 -10.71 4.56 -26.25
CA SER A 16 -9.36 4.85 -26.75
C SER A 16 -8.83 6.19 -26.28
N ASN A 17 -9.68 7.24 -26.25
CA ASN A 17 -9.27 8.57 -25.79
C ASN A 17 -9.03 8.62 -24.28
N ALA A 18 -9.87 7.92 -23.50
CA ALA A 18 -9.68 7.86 -22.05
C ALA A 18 -8.39 7.13 -21.64
N ALA A 19 -7.97 6.08 -22.38
CA ALA A 19 -6.72 5.38 -22.12
C ALA A 19 -5.48 6.24 -22.41
N LEU A 20 -5.53 7.09 -23.45
CA LEU A 20 -4.45 8.03 -23.79
C LEU A 20 -4.22 9.10 -22.71
N GLU A 21 -5.25 9.47 -21.94
CA GLU A 21 -5.15 10.45 -20.83
C GLU A 21 -4.67 9.85 -19.50
N THR A 22 -4.65 8.53 -19.38
CA THR A 22 -4.30 7.82 -18.12
C THR A 22 -3.07 6.94 -18.25
N GLU A 23 -2.49 6.80 -19.45
CA GLU A 23 -1.27 6.04 -19.63
C GLU A 23 -0.06 6.83 -19.11
N THR A 24 0.67 6.24 -18.15
CA THR A 24 1.86 6.86 -17.56
C THR A 24 3.11 6.46 -18.33
N LYS A 25 4.07 7.37 -18.43
CA LYS A 25 5.38 7.09 -19.03
C LYS A 25 6.18 6.09 -18.20
N PHE A 26 6.12 6.24 -16.87
CA PHE A 26 6.80 5.36 -15.92
C PHE A 26 5.82 4.35 -15.33
N PRO A 27 6.25 3.10 -15.07
CA PRO A 27 5.37 2.07 -14.58
C PRO A 27 4.86 2.41 -13.17
N VAL A 28 3.58 2.11 -12.94
CA VAL A 28 2.97 2.19 -11.61
C VAL A 28 3.02 0.83 -10.93
N VAL A 29 3.77 0.73 -9.83
CA VAL A 29 3.99 -0.50 -9.08
C VAL A 29 3.02 -0.56 -7.89
N PHE A 30 2.14 -1.56 -7.90
CA PHE A 30 1.14 -1.82 -6.88
C PHE A 30 1.67 -2.80 -5.82
N ILE A 31 1.64 -2.37 -4.56
CA ILE A 31 2.17 -3.10 -3.41
C ILE A 31 1.03 -3.37 -2.43
N HIS A 32 0.67 -4.64 -2.24
CA HIS A 32 -0.41 -5.02 -1.34
C HIS A 32 0.01 -4.96 0.14
N GLY A 33 -0.95 -4.88 1.07
CA GLY A 33 -0.69 -4.89 2.51
C GLY A 33 -0.58 -6.28 3.13
N VAL A 34 -0.72 -6.34 4.45
CA VAL A 34 -0.78 -7.61 5.21
C VAL A 34 -1.95 -8.45 4.72
N PHE A 35 -1.76 -9.77 4.61
CA PHE A 35 -2.74 -10.71 4.04
C PHE A 35 -3.11 -10.48 2.57
N GLY A 36 -2.43 -9.54 1.90
CA GLY A 36 -2.61 -9.29 0.49
C GLY A 36 -1.90 -10.31 -0.39
N TYR A 37 -2.22 -10.23 -1.68
CA TYR A 37 -1.66 -11.05 -2.73
C TYR A 37 -1.71 -10.27 -4.04
N GLY A 38 -0.79 -10.58 -4.94
CA GLY A 38 -0.74 -10.07 -6.30
C GLY A 38 -1.49 -11.01 -7.24
N ARG A 39 -0.82 -11.50 -8.28
CA ARG A 39 -1.47 -12.26 -9.35
C ARG A 39 -1.74 -13.71 -8.96
N GLN A 40 -0.94 -14.27 -8.06
CA GLN A 40 -1.19 -15.59 -7.50
C GLN A 40 -2.22 -15.48 -6.37
N ARG A 41 -3.42 -16.03 -6.59
CA ARG A 41 -4.55 -15.85 -5.68
C ARG A 41 -4.73 -17.07 -4.78
N PRO A 42 -5.26 -16.86 -3.56
CA PRO A 42 -5.66 -17.96 -2.69
C PRO A 42 -6.66 -18.92 -3.35
N LEU A 43 -6.83 -20.07 -2.72
CA LEU A 43 -7.72 -21.16 -3.15
C LEU A 43 -7.47 -21.58 -4.60
N TRP A 44 -6.23 -21.92 -4.96
CA TRP A 44 -5.84 -22.40 -6.30
C TRP A 44 -6.29 -21.44 -7.41
N ASN A 45 -6.10 -20.14 -7.20
CA ASN A 45 -6.53 -19.07 -8.09
C ASN A 45 -8.06 -18.89 -8.27
N TYR A 46 -8.90 -19.59 -7.50
CA TYR A 46 -10.36 -19.42 -7.55
C TYR A 46 -10.87 -18.25 -6.70
N TRP A 47 -10.04 -17.70 -5.82
CA TRP A 47 -10.43 -16.54 -5.02
C TRP A 47 -10.47 -15.25 -5.85
N ALA A 48 -11.14 -14.23 -5.31
CA ALA A 48 -11.24 -12.92 -5.93
C ALA A 48 -9.84 -12.28 -6.09
N PRO A 49 -9.64 -11.38 -7.08
CA PRO A 49 -8.47 -10.52 -7.14
C PRO A 49 -8.35 -9.63 -5.89
N TYR A 50 -7.12 -9.24 -5.53
CA TYR A 50 -6.90 -8.21 -4.51
C TYR A 50 -7.09 -6.81 -5.10
N TRP A 51 -6.51 -6.57 -6.27
CA TRP A 51 -6.60 -5.32 -7.01
C TRP A 51 -7.71 -5.38 -8.08
N PRO A 52 -8.29 -4.25 -8.50
CA PRO A 52 -9.20 -4.20 -9.63
C PRO A 52 -8.45 -4.34 -10.97
N GLU A 53 -7.82 -5.50 -11.19
CA GLU A 53 -6.86 -5.78 -12.28
C GLU A 53 -7.41 -5.40 -13.67
N ALA A 54 -8.68 -5.66 -13.94
CA ALA A 54 -9.29 -5.35 -15.23
C ALA A 54 -9.38 -3.82 -15.47
N GLN A 55 -9.72 -3.06 -14.44
CA GLN A 55 -9.80 -1.61 -14.48
C GLN A 55 -8.41 -0.99 -14.57
N LEU A 56 -7.43 -1.52 -13.82
CA LEU A 56 -6.04 -1.07 -13.92
C LEU A 56 -5.51 -1.27 -15.34
N GLN A 57 -5.72 -2.46 -15.94
CA GLN A 57 -5.31 -2.76 -17.31
C GLN A 57 -6.02 -1.92 -18.38
N GLU A 58 -7.28 -1.57 -18.16
CA GLU A 58 -8.05 -0.68 -19.05
C GLU A 58 -7.51 0.74 -19.03
N LEU A 59 -7.18 1.26 -17.84
CA LEU A 59 -6.77 2.65 -17.63
C LEU A 59 -5.28 2.87 -17.95
N ASN A 60 -4.40 2.00 -17.48
CA ASN A 60 -2.96 2.18 -17.66
C ASN A 60 -2.29 0.81 -17.85
N ARG A 61 -1.78 0.53 -19.04
CA ARG A 61 -1.10 -0.75 -19.32
C ARG A 61 0.29 -0.82 -18.69
N ASN A 62 0.88 0.33 -18.39
CA ASN A 62 2.19 0.47 -17.76
C ASN A 62 2.06 0.36 -16.24
N HIS A 63 1.60 -0.80 -15.75
CA HIS A 63 1.50 -1.08 -14.32
C HIS A 63 2.04 -2.47 -13.98
N VAL A 64 2.53 -2.60 -12.75
CA VAL A 64 3.06 -3.85 -12.20
C VAL A 64 2.32 -4.15 -10.90
N ILE A 65 1.93 -5.40 -10.69
CA ILE A 65 1.36 -5.87 -9.43
C ILE A 65 2.39 -6.80 -8.78
N ALA A 66 2.91 -6.40 -7.63
CA ALA A 66 3.94 -7.15 -6.92
C ALA A 66 3.34 -8.17 -5.93
N ASP A 67 4.07 -9.25 -5.69
CA ASP A 67 3.74 -10.32 -4.76
C ASP A 67 4.81 -10.37 -3.66
N VAL A 68 4.57 -9.69 -2.54
CA VAL A 68 5.52 -9.60 -1.40
C VAL A 68 5.02 -10.42 -0.20
N GLY A 69 5.86 -10.63 0.81
CA GLY A 69 5.58 -11.41 2.00
C GLY A 69 4.28 -11.00 2.68
N VAL A 70 3.43 -11.98 3.00
CA VAL A 70 2.08 -11.76 3.54
C VAL A 70 2.10 -11.05 4.89
N ALA A 71 3.15 -11.29 5.70
CA ALA A 71 3.34 -10.70 7.02
C ALA A 71 4.82 -10.48 7.38
N SER A 72 5.72 -10.50 6.40
CA SER A 72 7.14 -10.11 6.59
C SER A 72 7.27 -8.63 6.96
N SER A 73 8.44 -8.22 7.45
CA SER A 73 8.75 -6.82 7.72
C SER A 73 8.75 -5.96 6.45
N ASP A 74 8.72 -4.64 6.62
CA ASP A 74 8.87 -3.70 5.52
C ASP A 74 10.22 -3.89 4.80
N HIS A 75 11.29 -4.17 5.56
CA HIS A 75 12.62 -4.42 5.00
C HIS A 75 12.59 -5.64 4.06
N ASP A 76 12.10 -6.78 4.56
CA ASP A 76 12.00 -7.99 3.77
C ASP A 76 11.14 -7.81 2.52
N ARG A 77 9.98 -7.17 2.68
CA ARG A 77 9.06 -6.91 1.57
C ARG A 77 9.65 -5.94 0.56
N ALA A 78 10.47 -4.98 0.99
CA ALA A 78 11.18 -4.06 0.11
C ALA A 78 12.26 -4.77 -0.70
N CYS A 79 13.05 -5.67 -0.08
CA CYS A 79 14.01 -6.52 -0.79
C CYS A 79 13.31 -7.42 -1.81
N GLU A 80 12.21 -8.08 -1.42
CA GLU A 80 11.41 -8.92 -2.32
C GLU A 80 10.83 -8.12 -3.49
N LEU A 81 10.38 -6.88 -3.26
CA LEU A 81 9.90 -6.00 -4.31
C LEU A 81 11.02 -5.58 -5.27
N PHE A 82 12.18 -5.21 -4.74
CA PHE A 82 13.34 -4.81 -5.54
C PHE A 82 13.73 -5.92 -6.53
N TYR A 83 13.89 -7.16 -6.04
CA TYR A 83 14.30 -8.29 -6.88
C TYR A 83 13.18 -8.80 -7.79
N GLN A 84 11.90 -8.56 -7.47
CA GLN A 84 10.81 -8.77 -8.45
C GLN A 84 10.92 -7.78 -9.62
N LEU A 85 11.16 -6.50 -9.32
CA LEU A 85 11.24 -5.46 -10.35
C LEU A 85 12.50 -5.61 -11.19
N ARG A 86 13.64 -5.92 -10.57
CA ARG A 86 14.94 -5.97 -11.25
C ARG A 86 15.30 -7.37 -11.79
N GLY A 87 14.77 -8.42 -11.18
CA GLY A 87 15.23 -9.80 -11.35
C GLY A 87 16.41 -10.16 -10.45
N GLY A 88 16.62 -11.46 -10.24
CA GLY A 88 17.69 -12.01 -9.40
C GLY A 88 17.18 -12.69 -8.12
N THR A 89 18.12 -13.14 -7.28
CA THR A 89 17.80 -13.75 -5.98
C THR A 89 17.65 -12.68 -4.92
N VAL A 90 16.53 -12.73 -4.19
CA VAL A 90 16.31 -11.84 -3.04
C VAL A 90 17.46 -11.97 -2.06
N ASP A 91 18.17 -10.87 -1.81
CA ASP A 91 19.16 -10.73 -0.74
C ASP A 91 18.58 -9.77 0.30
N TYR A 92 18.25 -10.31 1.48
CA TYR A 92 17.75 -9.53 2.61
C TYR A 92 18.89 -8.75 3.31
N GLY A 93 20.15 -8.97 2.92
CA GLY A 93 21.32 -8.39 3.54
C GLY A 93 21.89 -9.29 4.64
N GLU A 94 23.22 -9.38 4.70
CA GLU A 94 23.92 -10.25 5.65
C GLU A 94 23.68 -9.86 7.10
N GLN A 95 23.84 -8.57 7.42
CA GLN A 95 23.65 -8.05 8.76
C GLN A 95 22.19 -8.24 9.22
N HIS A 96 21.23 -7.81 8.40
CA HIS A 96 19.81 -7.92 8.70
C HIS A 96 19.40 -9.38 8.94
N ALA A 97 19.76 -10.30 8.05
CA ALA A 97 19.42 -11.71 8.19
C ALA A 97 20.07 -12.37 9.42
N SER A 98 21.26 -11.91 9.82
CA SER A 98 21.92 -12.37 11.05
C SER A 98 21.20 -11.86 12.29
N GLU A 99 20.81 -10.57 12.31
CA GLU A 99 20.10 -9.95 13.44
C GLU A 99 18.70 -10.53 13.61
N ALA A 100 17.98 -10.74 12.51
CA ALA A 100 16.64 -11.31 12.52
C ALA A 100 16.61 -12.85 12.63
N ASP A 101 17.78 -13.49 12.59
CA ASP A 101 17.95 -14.94 12.58
C ASP A 101 17.09 -15.64 11.53
N HIS A 102 17.09 -15.17 10.28
CA HIS A 102 16.47 -15.86 9.14
C HIS A 102 17.50 -16.15 8.04
N ALA A 103 17.07 -16.71 6.91
CA ALA A 103 17.97 -16.93 5.78
C ALA A 103 18.25 -15.61 5.06
N ARG A 104 19.51 -15.36 4.68
CA ARG A 104 19.90 -14.16 3.91
C ARG A 104 19.27 -14.11 2.52
N PHE A 105 19.14 -15.26 1.87
CA PHE A 105 18.64 -15.34 0.50
C PHE A 105 17.21 -15.91 0.46
N GLY A 106 16.36 -15.28 -0.33
CA GLY A 106 14.97 -15.67 -0.57
C GLY A 106 14.74 -16.32 -1.93
N VAL A 107 13.62 -15.98 -2.57
CA VAL A 107 13.23 -16.50 -3.89
C VAL A 107 14.11 -15.92 -4.99
N THR A 108 14.37 -16.70 -6.06
CA THR A 108 14.98 -16.20 -7.30
C THR A 108 13.91 -15.83 -8.32
N PHE A 109 13.95 -14.60 -8.81
CA PHE A 109 13.10 -14.08 -9.88
C PHE A 109 13.88 -14.09 -11.19
N GLU A 110 13.67 -15.13 -12.01
CA GLU A 110 14.33 -15.28 -13.32
C GLU A 110 13.88 -14.23 -14.34
N THR A 111 12.66 -13.71 -14.19
CA THR A 111 12.08 -12.69 -15.06
C THR A 111 11.88 -11.40 -14.28
N SER A 112 12.57 -10.36 -14.71
CA SER A 112 12.43 -9.00 -14.23
C SER A 112 11.09 -8.41 -14.69
N LEU A 113 10.36 -7.75 -13.77
CA LEU A 113 9.11 -7.05 -14.11
C LEU A 113 9.37 -5.67 -14.73
N HIS A 114 10.54 -5.08 -14.50
CA HIS A 114 10.99 -3.80 -15.08
C HIS A 114 12.52 -3.81 -15.26
N PRO A 115 13.05 -4.48 -16.31
CA PRO A 115 14.48 -4.70 -16.49
C PRO A 115 15.30 -3.41 -16.70
N GLU A 116 14.67 -2.37 -17.23
CA GLU A 116 15.30 -1.07 -17.50
C GLU A 116 15.23 -0.10 -16.31
N TRP A 117 14.80 -0.57 -15.13
CA TRP A 117 14.62 0.27 -13.94
C TRP A 117 15.93 0.96 -13.53
N SER A 118 15.89 2.29 -13.49
CA SER A 118 17.05 3.13 -13.20
C SER A 118 16.59 4.53 -12.75
N ALA A 119 17.54 5.42 -12.53
CA ALA A 119 17.26 6.84 -12.31
C ALA A 119 16.60 7.53 -13.52
N ASP A 120 16.85 7.05 -14.74
CA ASP A 120 16.29 7.61 -15.98
C ASP A 120 14.95 6.98 -16.34
N ASN A 121 14.68 5.77 -15.83
CA ASN A 121 13.41 5.06 -15.96
C ASN A 121 12.82 4.76 -14.57
N PRO A 122 12.48 5.80 -13.77
CA PRO A 122 11.95 5.62 -12.43
C PRO A 122 10.58 4.94 -12.43
N VAL A 123 10.07 4.64 -11.25
CA VAL A 123 8.71 4.09 -11.06
C VAL A 123 7.87 4.93 -10.11
N HIS A 124 6.55 4.81 -10.23
CA HIS A 124 5.59 5.30 -9.25
C HIS A 124 5.20 4.15 -8.32
N LEU A 125 5.23 4.36 -7.00
CA LEU A 125 4.81 3.35 -6.03
C LEU A 125 3.39 3.66 -5.52
N VAL A 126 2.49 2.66 -5.59
CA VAL A 126 1.15 2.71 -5.00
C VAL A 126 1.02 1.57 -3.99
N GLY A 127 1.10 1.92 -2.71
CA GLY A 127 1.01 0.96 -1.61
C GLY A 127 -0.34 1.02 -0.93
N HIS A 128 -1.06 -0.10 -0.88
CA HIS A 128 -2.28 -0.23 -0.09
C HIS A 128 -1.97 -0.83 1.29
N SER A 129 -2.58 -0.29 2.34
CA SER A 129 -2.36 -0.75 3.72
C SER A 129 -0.86 -0.79 4.01
N PHE A 130 -0.35 -1.88 4.58
CA PHE A 130 1.08 -2.04 4.87
C PHE A 130 2.01 -1.95 3.63
N GLY A 131 1.47 -2.10 2.41
CA GLY A 131 2.24 -1.86 1.19
C GLY A 131 2.73 -0.41 1.06
N ALA A 132 2.07 0.55 1.73
CA ALA A 132 2.51 1.94 1.74
C ALA A 132 3.84 2.13 2.47
N THR A 133 4.01 1.50 3.63
CA THR A 133 5.26 1.58 4.41
C THR A 133 6.37 0.77 3.74
N THR A 134 6.02 -0.34 3.07
CA THR A 134 6.96 -1.10 2.25
C THR A 134 7.50 -0.26 1.09
N GLY A 135 6.66 0.54 0.43
CA GLY A 135 7.11 1.46 -0.61
C GLY A 135 8.04 2.56 -0.10
N ILE A 136 7.81 3.06 1.12
CA ILE A 136 8.72 4.00 1.78
C ILE A 136 10.05 3.31 2.11
N GLU A 137 10.03 2.10 2.66
CA GLU A 137 11.25 1.38 3.02
C GLU A 137 12.09 1.05 1.77
N LEU A 138 11.47 0.59 0.68
CA LEU A 138 12.17 0.42 -0.60
C LEU A 138 12.87 1.70 -1.04
N TYR A 139 12.19 2.84 -0.95
CA TYR A 139 12.78 4.12 -1.30
C TYR A 139 13.99 4.47 -0.42
N GLN A 140 13.94 4.20 0.88
CA GLN A 140 15.07 4.41 1.79
C GLN A 140 16.25 3.49 1.45
N LEU A 141 16.01 2.21 1.17
CA LEU A 141 17.04 1.25 0.76
C LEU A 141 17.72 1.66 -0.57
N LEU A 142 16.95 2.18 -1.52
CA LEU A 142 17.48 2.73 -2.78
C LEU A 142 18.31 4.00 -2.55
N CYS A 143 17.90 4.88 -1.64
CA CYS A 143 18.66 6.08 -1.31
C CYS A 143 20.04 5.74 -0.71
N ALA A 144 20.11 4.67 0.07
CA ALA A 144 21.35 4.18 0.69
C ALA A 144 22.20 3.29 -0.24
N ASP A 145 21.76 3.07 -1.49
CA ASP A 145 22.29 2.05 -2.40
C ASP A 145 22.52 0.67 -1.75
N PHE A 146 21.56 0.24 -0.93
CA PHE A 146 21.64 -1.01 -0.17
C PHE A 146 21.95 -2.24 -1.05
N PHE A 147 21.44 -2.23 -2.29
CA PHE A 147 21.61 -3.32 -3.25
C PHE A 147 22.92 -3.26 -4.05
N GLY A 148 23.72 -2.19 -3.89
CA GLY A 148 25.02 -2.03 -4.57
C GLY A 148 24.92 -1.87 -6.09
N VAL A 149 23.86 -1.22 -6.57
CA VAL A 149 23.57 -1.08 -8.01
C VAL A 149 23.70 0.35 -8.51
N GLY A 150 24.20 1.28 -7.69
CA GLY A 150 24.20 2.72 -7.98
C GLY A 150 22.82 3.35 -7.86
N SER A 151 21.95 2.75 -7.06
CA SER A 151 20.61 3.29 -6.78
C SER A 151 20.66 4.56 -5.94
N ASN A 152 19.64 5.40 -6.11
CA ASN A 152 19.49 6.65 -5.36
C ASN A 152 18.04 7.14 -5.40
N HIS A 153 17.77 8.31 -4.81
CA HIS A 153 16.44 8.90 -4.71
C HIS A 153 15.70 9.09 -6.05
N LYS A 154 16.40 9.14 -7.19
CA LYS A 154 15.79 9.34 -8.51
C LYS A 154 15.08 8.11 -9.05
N TRP A 155 15.32 6.92 -8.50
CA TRP A 155 14.72 5.67 -8.97
C TRP A 155 13.22 5.57 -8.70
N ILE A 156 12.71 6.40 -7.78
CA ILE A 156 11.29 6.50 -7.44
C ILE A 156 10.82 7.93 -7.72
N ARG A 157 9.70 8.07 -8.44
CA ARG A 157 9.14 9.36 -8.81
C ARG A 157 8.09 9.85 -7.81
N SER A 158 7.25 8.95 -7.32
CA SER A 158 6.21 9.27 -6.34
C SER A 158 5.87 8.09 -5.45
N ILE A 159 5.35 8.37 -4.26
CA ILE A 159 4.75 7.38 -3.36
C ILE A 159 3.30 7.79 -3.08
N VAL A 160 2.38 6.86 -3.32
CA VAL A 160 0.96 6.98 -3.00
C VAL A 160 0.61 5.93 -1.97
N SER A 161 0.15 6.39 -0.80
CA SER A 161 -0.39 5.55 0.25
C SER A 161 -1.91 5.44 0.09
N VAL A 162 -2.48 4.24 0.08
CA VAL A 162 -3.93 4.01 0.14
C VAL A 162 -4.24 3.27 1.44
N ALA A 163 -4.93 3.93 2.38
CA ALA A 163 -5.24 3.39 3.70
C ALA A 163 -3.99 2.85 4.46
N GLY A 164 -2.81 3.43 4.23
CA GLY A 164 -1.55 2.93 4.79
C GLY A 164 -1.30 3.37 6.24
N PRO A 165 -0.67 2.52 7.08
CA PRO A 165 -0.29 2.87 8.45
C PRO A 165 1.02 3.67 8.45
N LEU A 166 1.04 4.87 7.87
CA LEU A 166 2.24 5.71 7.75
C LEU A 166 2.86 6.06 9.11
N THR A 167 2.09 5.92 10.19
CA THR A 167 2.53 6.05 11.59
C THR A 167 2.07 4.86 12.43
N GLY A 168 1.94 3.69 11.81
CA GLY A 168 1.54 2.45 12.49
C GLY A 168 0.03 2.32 12.71
N SER A 169 -0.37 1.30 13.44
CA SER A 169 -1.76 0.97 13.72
C SER A 169 -1.90 0.42 15.13
N THR A 170 -2.93 0.87 15.84
CA THR A 170 -3.29 0.32 17.15
C THR A 170 -3.90 -1.08 17.04
N LEU A 171 -4.07 -1.61 15.82
CA LEU A 171 -4.40 -3.02 15.59
C LEU A 171 -3.35 -3.94 16.21
N SER A 172 -2.06 -3.60 16.11
CA SER A 172 -0.99 -4.37 16.76
C SER A 172 -1.17 -4.45 18.28
N HIS A 173 -1.61 -3.36 18.90
CA HIS A 173 -1.97 -3.34 20.33
C HIS A 173 -3.25 -4.12 20.65
N MET A 174 -4.22 -4.13 19.75
CA MET A 174 -5.43 -4.96 19.87
C MET A 174 -5.07 -6.45 19.79
N MET A 175 -4.07 -6.79 18.97
CA MET A 175 -3.54 -8.15 18.82
C MET A 175 -2.64 -8.58 19.99
N GLY A 176 -2.33 -7.68 20.92
CA GLY A 176 -1.68 -7.99 22.19
C GLY A 176 -0.19 -7.64 22.27
N LEU A 177 0.34 -6.86 21.32
CA LEU A 177 1.69 -6.28 21.46
C LEU A 177 1.60 -5.08 22.42
N GLU A 178 2.35 -5.09 23.51
CA GLU A 178 2.43 -3.97 24.46
C GLU A 178 3.66 -3.10 24.17
N THR A 179 3.57 -1.79 24.37
CA THR A 179 4.60 -0.82 23.95
C THR A 179 5.95 -0.97 24.62
N ARG A 180 6.01 -1.48 25.87
CA ARG A 180 7.24 -1.43 26.67
C ARG A 180 8.31 -2.39 26.15
N ASP A 181 7.91 -3.61 25.82
CA ASP A 181 8.84 -4.66 25.36
C ASP A 181 8.49 -5.18 23.96
N ALA A 182 7.28 -4.88 23.46
CA ALA A 182 6.69 -5.42 22.22
C ALA A 182 6.62 -6.95 22.16
N ASP A 183 6.70 -7.60 23.31
CA ASP A 183 6.68 -9.05 23.42
C ASP A 183 5.29 -9.63 23.15
N VAL A 184 5.25 -10.65 22.30
CA VAL A 184 4.04 -11.41 22.05
C VAL A 184 3.81 -12.40 23.18
N ARG A 185 2.72 -12.23 23.94
CA ARG A 185 2.34 -13.15 25.03
C ARG A 185 1.51 -14.33 24.52
N ARG A 186 1.62 -15.47 25.20
CA ARG A 186 0.87 -16.69 24.84
C ARG A 186 -0.63 -16.44 24.94
N GLY A 187 -1.35 -16.85 23.91
CA GLY A 187 -2.81 -16.72 23.83
C GLY A 187 -3.33 -15.35 23.37
N THR A 188 -2.44 -14.39 23.12
CA THR A 188 -2.82 -13.13 22.45
C THR A 188 -3.21 -13.36 20.99
N GLY A 189 -3.88 -12.39 20.38
CA GLY A 189 -4.26 -12.46 18.96
C GLY A 189 -3.05 -12.63 18.03
N ALA A 190 -1.96 -11.94 18.31
CA ALA A 190 -0.70 -12.05 17.56
C ALA A 190 -0.12 -13.47 17.67
N HIS A 191 -0.10 -14.06 18.87
CA HIS A 191 0.36 -15.44 19.07
C HIS A 191 -0.53 -16.44 18.32
N LEU A 192 -1.85 -16.31 18.39
CA LEU A 192 -2.77 -17.22 17.68
C LEU A 192 -2.64 -17.10 16.16
N LEU A 193 -2.45 -15.89 15.65
CA LEU A 193 -2.18 -15.65 14.24
C LEU A 193 -0.85 -16.30 13.83
N ALA A 194 0.21 -16.08 14.60
CA ALA A 194 1.51 -16.71 14.38
C ALA A 194 1.38 -18.24 14.33
N VAL A 195 0.71 -18.86 15.31
CA VAL A 195 0.47 -20.32 15.33
C VAL A 195 -0.23 -20.81 14.06
N GLY A 196 -1.31 -20.14 13.63
CA GLY A 196 -2.02 -20.52 12.40
C GLY A 196 -1.14 -20.40 11.16
N PHE A 197 -0.32 -19.34 11.10
CA PHE A 197 0.62 -19.07 10.03
C PHE A 197 1.77 -20.06 9.97
N SER A 198 2.40 -20.34 11.10
CA SER A 198 3.46 -21.35 11.21
C SER A 198 2.96 -22.73 10.81
N PHE A 199 1.75 -23.10 11.27
CA PHE A 199 1.14 -24.36 10.89
C PHE A 199 0.91 -24.45 9.38
N TRP A 200 0.27 -23.44 8.79
CA TRP A 200 0.02 -23.40 7.35
C TRP A 200 1.33 -23.42 6.54
N PHE A 201 2.31 -22.60 6.92
CA PHE A 201 3.63 -22.52 6.32
C PHE A 201 4.31 -23.89 6.26
N LYS A 202 4.42 -24.57 7.40
CA LYS A 202 5.02 -25.92 7.46
C LYS A 202 4.18 -26.97 6.74
N LEU A 203 2.86 -26.83 6.74
CA LEU A 203 1.97 -27.75 6.06
C LEU A 203 2.19 -27.71 4.53
N TYR A 204 2.27 -26.52 3.92
CA TYR A 204 2.50 -26.44 2.47
C TYR A 204 3.97 -26.70 2.07
N GLN A 205 4.94 -26.52 2.97
CA GLN A 205 6.31 -27.00 2.74
C GLN A 205 6.35 -28.53 2.63
N LYS A 206 5.54 -29.24 3.42
CA LYS A 206 5.41 -30.70 3.36
C LYS A 206 4.56 -31.17 2.16
N PHE A 207 3.52 -30.42 1.82
CA PHE A 207 2.61 -30.73 0.71
C PHE A 207 2.55 -29.56 -0.27
N PRO A 208 3.44 -29.51 -1.28
CA PRO A 208 3.56 -28.36 -2.18
C PRO A 208 2.29 -27.97 -2.93
N ILE A 209 1.35 -28.91 -3.13
CA ILE A 209 0.04 -28.63 -3.72
C ILE A 209 -0.77 -27.58 -2.93
N LEU A 210 -0.53 -27.47 -1.61
CA LEU A 210 -1.20 -26.50 -0.73
C LEU A 210 -0.61 -25.10 -0.86
N LYS A 211 0.58 -24.94 -1.46
CA LYS A 211 1.20 -23.63 -1.69
C LYS A 211 0.27 -22.75 -2.54
N ASN A 212 -0.38 -23.32 -3.54
CA ASN A 212 -1.38 -22.64 -4.36
C ASN A 212 -2.70 -22.37 -3.62
N GLY A 213 -2.92 -22.99 -2.47
CA GLY A 213 -4.05 -22.70 -1.59
C GLY A 213 -3.89 -21.33 -0.92
N TYR A 214 -2.69 -21.00 -0.47
CA TYR A 214 -2.32 -19.65 -0.02
C TYR A 214 -0.80 -19.58 0.20
N ASP A 215 -0.05 -18.96 -0.72
CA ASP A 215 1.40 -18.80 -0.57
C ASP A 215 1.69 -17.61 0.33
N MET A 216 2.27 -17.88 1.50
CA MET A 216 2.64 -16.84 2.44
C MET A 216 3.82 -16.00 1.96
N ARG A 217 4.65 -16.52 1.04
CA ARG A 217 5.84 -15.83 0.51
C ARG A 217 6.80 -15.40 1.61
N MET A 218 7.04 -16.30 2.56
CA MET A 218 7.96 -16.07 3.68
C MET A 218 9.05 -17.18 3.78
N PRO A 219 9.77 -17.52 2.69
CA PRO A 219 10.71 -18.64 2.68
C PRO A 219 11.94 -18.45 3.59
N GLN A 220 12.30 -17.21 3.94
CA GLN A 220 13.43 -16.87 4.82
C GLN A 220 13.35 -17.53 6.19
N TRP A 221 12.13 -17.76 6.69
CA TRP A 221 11.87 -18.46 7.96
C TRP A 221 11.91 -19.99 7.84
N GLY A 222 12.24 -20.51 6.66
CA GLY A 222 12.18 -21.94 6.33
C GLY A 222 13.08 -22.83 7.19
N LYS A 223 14.22 -22.31 7.67
CA LYS A 223 15.21 -23.05 8.46
C LYS A 223 14.71 -23.49 9.84
N HIS A 224 13.72 -22.78 10.39
CA HIS A 224 13.23 -23.00 11.75
C HIS A 224 12.21 -24.12 11.85
N SER A 225 12.10 -24.77 13.00
CA SER A 225 11.10 -25.83 13.22
C SER A 225 9.70 -25.25 13.41
N LEU A 226 8.65 -26.08 13.30
CA LEU A 226 7.28 -25.63 13.62
C LEU A 226 7.17 -25.13 15.07
N GLY A 227 7.86 -25.78 16.02
CA GLY A 227 7.88 -25.38 17.42
C GLY A 227 8.48 -23.99 17.62
N ASP A 228 9.59 -23.70 16.94
CA ASP A 228 10.26 -22.40 17.01
C ASP A 228 9.35 -21.30 16.45
N LEU A 229 8.74 -21.53 15.29
CA LEU A 229 7.86 -20.53 14.65
C LEU A 229 6.59 -20.24 15.47
N MET A 230 6.06 -21.23 16.19
CA MET A 230 4.88 -21.05 17.06
C MET A 230 5.23 -20.47 18.43
N SER A 231 6.50 -20.46 18.81
CA SER A 231 6.94 -20.01 20.14
C SER A 231 6.85 -18.49 20.27
N THR A 232 6.33 -18.02 21.40
CA THR A 232 6.38 -16.60 21.78
C THR A 232 7.79 -16.09 22.05
N GLN A 233 8.75 -16.99 22.20
CA GLN A 233 10.18 -16.72 22.39
C GLN A 233 10.98 -17.28 21.21
N GLY A 234 10.31 -17.54 20.09
CA GLY A 234 10.92 -18.03 18.86
C GLY A 234 11.46 -16.89 17.99
N PRO A 235 12.25 -17.24 16.97
CA PRO A 235 13.03 -16.30 16.17
C PRO A 235 12.18 -15.23 15.48
N VAL A 236 10.97 -15.58 15.00
CA VAL A 236 10.04 -14.62 14.37
C VAL A 236 9.55 -13.54 15.35
N GLN A 237 9.36 -13.90 16.62
CA GLN A 237 8.81 -12.99 17.63
C GLN A 237 9.92 -12.18 18.30
N THR A 238 11.07 -12.80 18.57
CA THR A 238 12.20 -12.16 19.25
C THR A 238 12.95 -11.19 18.34
N SER A 239 13.08 -11.51 17.05
CA SER A 239 13.68 -10.60 16.05
C SER A 239 12.84 -9.34 15.83
N LYS A 240 11.53 -9.43 16.10
CA LYS A 240 10.56 -8.36 15.79
C LYS A 240 10.47 -8.04 14.29
N ASP A 241 11.04 -8.89 13.44
CA ASP A 241 11.11 -8.71 11.99
C ASP A 241 9.82 -9.20 11.30
N ASN A 242 8.72 -8.46 11.51
CA ASN A 242 7.43 -8.79 10.92
C ASN A 242 6.48 -7.59 10.86
N ALA A 243 5.47 -7.69 10.00
CA ALA A 243 4.53 -6.60 9.74
C ALA A 243 3.76 -6.11 10.97
N LEU A 244 3.48 -6.96 11.96
CA LEU A 244 2.75 -6.54 13.16
C LEU A 244 3.59 -5.61 14.03
N PHE A 245 4.88 -5.92 14.18
CA PHE A 245 5.81 -5.09 14.93
C PHE A 245 6.12 -3.79 14.18
N ASP A 246 6.38 -3.87 12.89
CA ASP A 246 6.62 -2.70 12.05
C ASP A 246 5.42 -1.73 12.03
N ALA A 247 4.22 -2.27 12.14
CA ALA A 247 3.01 -1.46 12.27
C ALA A 247 2.79 -0.90 13.69
N LEU A 248 3.66 -1.11 14.68
CA LEU A 248 3.50 -0.47 15.99
C LEU A 248 3.69 1.05 15.88
N PRO A 249 2.78 1.88 16.44
CA PRO A 249 2.88 3.33 16.30
C PRO A 249 4.19 3.92 16.83
N ALA A 250 4.64 3.51 18.02
CA ALA A 250 5.87 4.02 18.62
C ALA A 250 7.11 3.64 17.79
N TYR A 251 7.16 2.39 17.29
CA TYR A 251 8.23 1.96 16.41
C TYR A 251 8.22 2.73 15.09
N ARG A 252 7.03 2.91 14.48
CA ARG A 252 6.90 3.63 13.21
C ARG A 252 7.29 5.09 13.33
N ILE A 253 6.95 5.76 14.43
CA ILE A 253 7.37 7.15 14.67
C ILE A 253 8.89 7.27 14.74
N ARG A 254 9.57 6.31 15.40
CA ARG A 254 11.04 6.27 15.42
C ARG A 254 11.62 6.06 14.02
N ARG A 255 11.13 5.05 13.28
CA ARG A 255 11.49 4.85 11.87
C ARG A 255 11.26 6.09 11.00
N ASN A 256 10.15 6.80 11.22
CA ASN A 256 9.84 8.00 10.47
C ASN A 256 10.89 9.10 10.70
N ALA A 257 11.52 9.17 11.88
CA ALA A 257 12.57 10.14 12.19
C ALA A 257 13.84 9.96 11.34
N GLU A 258 14.04 8.76 10.80
CA GLU A 258 15.21 8.36 10.01
C GLU A 258 14.98 8.54 8.49
N LEU A 259 13.78 8.94 8.06
CA LEU A 259 13.47 9.08 6.63
C LEU A 259 14.30 10.20 6.00
N VAL A 260 15.00 9.87 4.92
CA VAL A 260 15.77 10.82 4.11
C VAL A 260 15.13 11.04 2.74
N HIS A 261 15.46 12.17 2.13
CA HIS A 261 15.12 12.56 0.75
C HIS A 261 13.64 12.58 0.38
N MET A 262 12.72 12.51 1.35
CA MET A 262 11.28 12.58 1.09
C MET A 262 10.88 13.88 0.36
N GLU A 263 11.69 14.95 0.46
CA GLU A 263 11.53 16.19 -0.30
C GLU A 263 11.71 16.06 -1.82
N LYS A 264 12.25 14.94 -2.30
CA LYS A 264 12.47 14.67 -3.72
C LYS A 264 11.27 14.00 -4.41
N LEU A 265 10.29 13.53 -3.64
CA LEU A 265 9.16 12.74 -4.13
C LEU A 265 7.86 13.54 -4.21
N TYR A 266 7.00 13.20 -5.17
CA TYR A 266 5.57 13.52 -5.03
C TYR A 266 4.93 12.55 -4.06
N LEU A 267 4.19 13.06 -3.07
CA LEU A 267 3.66 12.26 -1.95
C LEU A 267 2.15 12.47 -1.81
N MET A 268 1.40 11.37 -1.87
CA MET A 268 -0.06 11.37 -1.76
C MET A 268 -0.49 10.34 -0.73
N SER A 269 -1.47 10.70 0.09
CA SER A 269 -2.20 9.78 0.95
C SER A 269 -3.69 9.80 0.64
N ILE A 270 -4.22 8.64 0.28
CA ILE A 270 -5.64 8.36 0.11
C ILE A 270 -6.13 7.73 1.40
N THR A 271 -6.87 8.53 2.16
CA THR A 271 -7.27 8.24 3.54
C THR A 271 -8.73 7.86 3.59
N THR A 272 -9.05 6.80 4.32
CA THR A 272 -10.42 6.33 4.46
C THR A 272 -11.17 7.19 5.45
N THR A 273 -12.44 7.45 5.15
CA THR A 273 -13.37 8.12 6.06
C THR A 273 -14.69 7.38 5.99
N PRO A 274 -14.90 6.31 6.78
CA PRO A 274 -16.17 5.58 6.78
C PRO A 274 -17.25 6.45 7.45
N ARG A 275 -17.76 7.45 6.71
CA ARG A 275 -18.80 8.39 7.19
C ARG A 275 -20.18 7.72 7.14
N THR A 276 -20.31 6.64 6.39
CA THR A 276 -21.60 6.19 5.89
C THR A 276 -21.81 4.68 6.04
N PHE A 277 -21.84 4.16 7.27
CA PHE A 277 -22.50 2.87 7.53
C PHE A 277 -24.05 2.99 7.47
N LYS A 278 -24.60 3.80 6.54
CA LYS A 278 -26.04 4.08 6.47
C LYS A 278 -26.86 2.92 5.89
N HIS A 279 -26.24 2.01 5.14
CA HIS A 279 -26.95 0.85 4.59
C HIS A 279 -26.26 -0.44 4.99
N VAL A 280 -26.74 -1.04 6.08
CA VAL A 280 -26.44 -2.41 6.42
C VAL A 280 -27.49 -3.27 5.73
N PRO A 281 -27.15 -4.15 4.77
CA PRO A 281 -28.13 -5.01 4.12
C PRO A 281 -28.51 -6.19 5.02
N VAL A 282 -28.96 -5.89 6.25
CA VAL A 282 -29.30 -6.89 7.29
C VAL A 282 -30.39 -7.82 6.77
N TRP A 283 -31.36 -7.25 6.06
CA TRP A 283 -32.49 -8.01 5.53
C TRP A 283 -32.08 -8.90 4.37
N GLU A 284 -31.21 -8.44 3.48
CA GLU A 284 -30.75 -9.19 2.31
C GLU A 284 -29.81 -10.33 2.72
N VAL A 285 -28.87 -10.07 3.64
CA VAL A 285 -27.98 -11.10 4.19
C VAL A 285 -28.78 -12.09 5.04
N GLY A 286 -29.70 -11.60 5.88
CA GLY A 286 -30.61 -12.42 6.67
C GLY A 286 -31.49 -13.32 5.80
N ALA A 287 -32.07 -12.78 4.72
CA ALA A 287 -32.88 -13.53 3.78
C ALA A 287 -32.06 -14.56 2.99
N PHE A 288 -30.82 -14.23 2.59
CA PHE A 288 -29.92 -15.17 1.92
C PHE A 288 -29.51 -16.33 2.85
N CYS A 289 -29.11 -16.02 4.09
CA CYS A 289 -28.78 -17.02 5.11
C CYS A 289 -30.00 -17.89 5.46
N ALA A 290 -31.19 -17.30 5.59
CA ALA A 290 -32.43 -18.02 5.81
C ALA A 290 -32.78 -18.93 4.63
N ALA A 291 -32.60 -18.47 3.40
CA ALA A 291 -32.81 -19.29 2.20
C ALA A 291 -31.83 -20.48 2.14
N LEU A 292 -30.53 -20.25 2.40
CA LEU A 292 -29.53 -21.32 2.49
C LEU A 292 -29.85 -22.31 3.62
N PHE A 293 -30.30 -21.82 4.78
CA PHE A 293 -30.70 -22.67 5.91
C PHE A 293 -31.93 -23.52 5.59
N LEU A 294 -32.94 -22.96 4.92
CA LEU A 294 -34.13 -23.68 4.47
C LEU A 294 -33.80 -24.76 3.43
N VAL A 295 -32.85 -24.47 2.52
CA VAL A 295 -32.32 -25.44 1.55
C VAL A 295 -31.54 -26.54 2.28
N TYR A 296 -30.65 -26.20 3.21
CA TYR A 296 -29.83 -27.13 4.00
C TYR A 296 -30.70 -28.07 4.86
N LYS A 297 -31.72 -27.54 5.55
CA LYS A 297 -32.61 -28.33 6.40
C LYS A 297 -33.60 -29.20 5.61
N LYS A 298 -33.69 -29.08 4.28
CA LYS A 298 -34.73 -29.69 3.42
C LYS A 298 -36.17 -29.51 3.96
N LYS A 299 -36.39 -28.53 4.84
CA LYS A 299 -37.66 -28.29 5.54
C LYS A 299 -38.16 -26.91 5.15
N CYS A 300 -38.80 -26.83 3.99
CA CYS A 300 -39.76 -25.76 3.77
C CYS A 300 -41.05 -26.06 4.55
N PRO A 301 -41.66 -25.08 5.24
CA PRO A 301 -42.91 -25.28 5.95
C PRO A 301 -44.01 -25.76 4.99
N SER A 302 -44.72 -26.83 5.37
CA SER A 302 -45.75 -27.47 4.52
C SER A 302 -46.91 -26.56 4.12
N TRP A 303 -47.13 -25.46 4.85
CA TRP A 303 -48.19 -24.48 4.58
C TRP A 303 -47.86 -23.47 3.47
N LEU A 304 -46.58 -23.35 3.06
CA LEU A 304 -46.15 -22.47 1.97
C LEU A 304 -46.19 -23.17 0.59
N TRP A 305 -46.48 -24.47 0.51
CA TRP A 305 -46.48 -25.22 -0.74
C TRP A 305 -47.76 -26.07 -0.91
N PRO A 306 -48.75 -25.62 -1.70
CA PRO A 306 -49.93 -26.42 -1.99
C PRO A 306 -49.56 -27.70 -2.75
N ALA A 307 -50.38 -28.75 -2.56
CA ALA A 307 -50.16 -30.14 -2.99
C ALA A 307 -49.90 -30.36 -4.50
N LEU A 308 -50.02 -29.33 -5.33
CA LEU A 308 -49.58 -29.31 -6.74
C LEU A 308 -48.06 -29.48 -6.90
N ALA A 309 -47.32 -29.44 -5.80
CA ALA A 309 -45.88 -29.41 -5.80
C ALA A 309 -45.18 -30.68 -6.33
N LYS A 310 -45.77 -31.88 -6.24
CA LYS A 310 -45.04 -33.11 -6.62
C LYS A 310 -44.78 -33.28 -8.14
N LYS A 311 -45.49 -32.58 -9.03
CA LYS A 311 -45.39 -32.76 -10.50
C LYS A 311 -44.42 -31.81 -11.22
N TRP A 312 -43.86 -30.81 -10.56
CA TRP A 312 -43.12 -29.69 -11.19
C TRP A 312 -41.68 -29.55 -10.64
N THR A 313 -40.97 -30.67 -10.50
CA THR A 313 -39.59 -30.70 -9.98
C THR A 313 -38.61 -29.88 -10.84
N GLY A 314 -38.73 -29.93 -12.17
CA GLY A 314 -37.90 -29.15 -13.08
C GLY A 314 -38.09 -27.63 -12.97
N VAL A 315 -39.34 -27.17 -12.84
CA VAL A 315 -39.65 -25.73 -12.72
C VAL A 315 -39.19 -25.17 -11.37
N ARG A 316 -39.19 -25.98 -10.30
CA ARG A 316 -38.59 -25.60 -9.01
C ARG A 316 -37.09 -25.42 -9.08
N ALA A 317 -36.40 -26.38 -9.68
CA ALA A 317 -34.95 -26.29 -9.85
C ALA A 317 -34.58 -25.05 -10.66
N LEU A 318 -35.36 -24.75 -11.71
CA LEU A 318 -35.18 -23.55 -12.52
C LEU A 318 -35.44 -22.26 -11.73
N LEU A 319 -36.51 -22.17 -10.93
CA LEU A 319 -36.79 -21.00 -10.09
C LEU A 319 -35.72 -20.78 -9.02
N VAL A 320 -35.26 -21.83 -8.35
CA VAL A 320 -34.17 -21.75 -7.37
C VAL A 320 -32.86 -21.34 -8.05
N ALA A 321 -32.57 -21.87 -9.24
CA ALA A 321 -31.41 -21.46 -10.03
C ALA A 321 -31.52 -19.99 -10.47
N LEU A 322 -32.69 -19.52 -10.89
CA LEU A 322 -32.92 -18.13 -11.28
C LEU A 322 -32.83 -17.17 -10.09
N ILE A 323 -33.42 -17.52 -8.94
CA ILE A 323 -33.29 -16.75 -7.69
C ILE A 323 -31.82 -16.76 -7.24
N GLY A 324 -31.16 -17.92 -7.27
CA GLY A 324 -29.73 -18.05 -6.96
C GLY A 324 -28.86 -17.21 -7.89
N MET A 325 -29.10 -17.23 -9.20
CA MET A 325 -28.41 -16.38 -10.19
C MET A 325 -28.70 -14.90 -9.97
N SER A 326 -29.93 -14.53 -9.63
CA SER A 326 -30.30 -13.14 -9.33
C SER A 326 -29.64 -12.64 -8.04
N LEU A 327 -29.65 -13.46 -6.98
CA LEU A 327 -28.98 -13.16 -5.71
C LEU A 327 -27.47 -13.12 -5.90
N TRP A 328 -26.89 -14.00 -6.70
CA TRP A 328 -25.47 -13.99 -7.07
C TRP A 328 -25.09 -12.74 -7.86
N ARG A 329 -25.91 -12.35 -8.86
CA ARG A 329 -25.73 -11.08 -9.60
C ARG A 329 -25.80 -9.88 -8.67
N ARG A 330 -26.75 -9.86 -7.73
CA ARG A 330 -26.85 -8.79 -6.72
C ARG A 330 -25.71 -8.81 -5.71
N ALA A 331 -25.23 -9.98 -5.28
CA ALA A 331 -24.09 -10.10 -4.40
C ALA A 331 -22.81 -9.56 -5.06
N LYS A 332 -22.66 -9.77 -6.37
CA LYS A 332 -21.55 -9.19 -7.17
C LYS A 332 -21.59 -7.66 -7.29
N THR A 333 -22.74 -7.03 -7.05
CA THR A 333 -22.88 -5.56 -7.07
C THR A 333 -22.72 -4.93 -5.67
N ILE A 334 -22.51 -5.73 -4.62
CA ILE A 334 -22.30 -5.20 -3.26
C ILE A 334 -20.88 -4.64 -3.18
N ASP A 335 -20.78 -3.34 -2.90
CA ASP A 335 -19.52 -2.68 -2.59
C ASP A 335 -19.12 -3.01 -1.13
N ILE A 336 -18.24 -4.00 -0.96
CA ILE A 336 -17.83 -4.46 0.37
C ILE A 336 -17.01 -3.38 1.10
N ALA A 337 -16.39 -2.46 0.35
CA ALA A 337 -15.66 -1.34 0.93
C ALA A 337 -16.60 -0.29 1.54
N LYS A 338 -17.88 -0.24 1.16
CA LYS A 338 -18.87 0.71 1.69
C LYS A 338 -19.85 0.14 2.72
N ILE A 339 -19.81 -1.16 2.97
CA ILE A 339 -20.64 -1.81 4.02
C ILE A 339 -19.85 -1.95 5.34
N PRO A 340 -20.53 -2.15 6.49
CA PRO A 340 -19.87 -2.35 7.79
C PRO A 340 -19.20 -3.73 7.95
N SER A 341 -18.59 -4.28 6.90
CA SER A 341 -17.88 -5.57 6.94
C SER A 341 -16.75 -5.58 7.98
N MET A 342 -16.18 -4.41 8.28
CA MET A 342 -15.10 -4.23 9.26
C MET A 342 -15.58 -3.63 10.61
N ALA A 343 -16.89 -3.49 10.84
CA ALA A 343 -17.40 -2.76 12.01
C ALA A 343 -17.00 -3.38 13.37
N ALA A 344 -16.89 -4.71 13.44
CA ALA A 344 -16.43 -5.40 14.64
C ALA A 344 -14.98 -5.00 14.97
N LEU A 345 -14.09 -4.98 13.97
CA LEU A 345 -12.70 -4.56 14.14
C LEU A 345 -12.61 -3.06 14.47
N VAL A 346 -13.43 -2.23 13.82
CA VAL A 346 -13.51 -0.79 14.13
C VAL A 346 -13.81 -0.55 15.60
N TRP A 347 -14.82 -1.27 16.11
CA TRP A 347 -15.23 -1.18 17.51
C TRP A 347 -14.14 -1.72 18.46
N LEU A 348 -13.52 -2.87 18.15
CA LEU A 348 -12.46 -3.45 18.97
C LEU A 348 -11.23 -2.54 19.06
N MET A 349 -10.75 -2.00 17.93
CA MET A 349 -9.64 -1.06 17.89
C MET A 349 -9.95 0.20 18.70
N ARG A 350 -11.13 0.80 18.52
CA ARG A 350 -11.55 1.98 19.28
C ARG A 350 -11.61 1.70 20.77
N ARG A 351 -12.17 0.55 21.17
CA ARG A 351 -12.22 0.13 22.58
C ARG A 351 -10.81 -0.04 23.14
N ARG A 352 -9.90 -0.64 22.40
CA ARG A 352 -8.51 -0.84 22.82
C ARG A 352 -7.81 0.50 23.05
N VAL A 353 -7.91 1.44 22.12
CA VAL A 353 -7.30 2.79 22.24
C VAL A 353 -7.72 3.50 23.53
N LYS A 354 -9.00 3.42 23.93
CA LYS A 354 -9.48 4.02 25.18
C LYS A 354 -8.89 3.42 26.45
N THR A 355 -8.33 2.22 26.37
CA THR A 355 -7.75 1.50 27.53
C THR A 355 -6.23 1.50 27.52
N MET A 356 -5.61 2.04 26.46
CA MET A 356 -4.16 2.06 26.33
C MET A 356 -3.57 3.22 27.14
N PRO A 357 -2.38 3.04 27.73
CA PRO A 357 -1.59 4.17 28.20
C PRO A 357 -1.18 5.03 27.00
N VAL A 358 -0.67 6.24 27.29
CA VAL A 358 0.01 7.05 26.27
C VAL A 358 1.19 6.23 25.73
N ILE A 359 1.19 5.99 24.42
CA ILE A 359 2.14 5.08 23.76
C ILE A 359 3.33 5.80 23.11
N PHE A 360 3.22 7.11 22.88
CA PHE A 360 4.28 7.99 22.40
C PHE A 360 3.85 9.46 22.65
N ASP A 361 4.78 10.41 22.59
CA ASP A 361 4.45 11.82 22.77
C ASP A 361 3.58 12.38 21.64
N GLY A 362 2.46 13.02 21.99
CA GLY A 362 1.43 13.46 21.04
C GLY A 362 0.40 12.39 20.69
N PHE A 363 0.40 11.24 21.37
CA PHE A 363 -0.71 10.28 21.28
C PHE A 363 -1.97 10.84 21.93
N ASP A 364 -3.00 11.04 21.11
CA ASP A 364 -4.31 11.51 21.52
C ASP A 364 -5.39 10.45 21.28
N ILE A 365 -6.15 10.12 22.32
CA ILE A 365 -7.14 9.03 22.30
C ILE A 365 -8.27 9.29 21.29
N ASP A 366 -8.67 10.55 21.11
CA ASP A 366 -9.79 10.92 20.23
C ASP A 366 -9.36 10.86 18.76
N HIS A 367 -8.16 11.33 18.44
CA HIS A 367 -7.59 11.20 17.11
C HIS A 367 -7.33 9.75 16.73
N TRP A 368 -6.78 8.95 17.65
CA TRP A 368 -6.45 7.54 17.39
C TRP A 368 -7.65 6.61 17.53
N GLY A 369 -8.77 7.03 18.12
CA GLY A 369 -10.00 6.24 18.20
C GLY A 369 -10.73 6.05 16.87
N HIS A 370 -10.44 6.89 15.87
CA HIS A 370 -10.98 6.80 14.51
C HIS A 370 -10.13 5.85 13.66
N ASN A 371 -10.76 4.86 13.04
CA ASN A 371 -10.09 3.85 12.23
C ASN A 371 -11.04 3.25 11.17
N ASP A 372 -10.49 2.53 10.21
CA ASP A 372 -11.22 1.90 9.11
C ASP A 372 -11.40 0.38 9.25
N GLY A 373 -11.05 -0.15 10.43
CA GLY A 373 -11.06 -1.58 10.76
C GLY A 373 -9.70 -2.25 10.69
N ALA A 374 -8.66 -1.58 10.21
CA ALA A 374 -7.29 -2.09 10.32
C ALA A 374 -6.26 -1.00 10.65
N VAL A 375 -6.48 0.24 10.23
CA VAL A 375 -5.55 1.36 10.43
C VAL A 375 -6.29 2.57 10.98
N ASN A 376 -5.65 3.29 11.91
CA ASN A 376 -6.19 4.53 12.47
C ASN A 376 -6.14 5.65 11.41
N ILE A 377 -7.23 6.41 11.26
CA ILE A 377 -7.32 7.46 10.22
C ILE A 377 -6.22 8.51 10.41
N HIS A 378 -5.92 8.86 11.66
CA HIS A 378 -4.84 9.79 12.00
C HIS A 378 -3.46 9.32 11.50
N SER A 379 -3.21 8.01 11.51
CA SER A 379 -1.96 7.41 11.05
C SER A 379 -1.80 7.47 9.53
N MET A 380 -2.92 7.49 8.79
CA MET A 380 -2.88 7.50 7.32
C MET A 380 -2.48 8.85 6.74
N LEU A 381 -2.66 9.95 7.48
CA LEU A 381 -2.53 11.31 6.92
C LEU A 381 -1.12 11.57 6.34
N ARG A 382 -0.09 11.15 7.07
CA ARG A 382 1.33 11.28 6.73
C ARG A 382 2.18 10.52 7.76
N PRO A 383 3.48 10.34 7.52
CA PRO A 383 4.44 10.01 8.56
C PRO A 383 4.48 11.11 9.64
N TRP A 384 4.24 10.73 10.89
CA TRP A 384 4.45 11.60 12.06
C TRP A 384 5.84 11.35 12.65
N PHE A 385 6.43 12.39 13.22
CA PHE A 385 7.79 12.39 13.77
C PHE A 385 7.74 12.68 15.28
N PRO A 386 8.77 12.27 16.07
CA PRO A 386 8.92 12.70 17.46
C PRO A 386 8.98 14.23 17.57
N LYS A 387 8.62 14.78 18.74
CA LYS A 387 8.83 16.22 18.99
C LYS A 387 10.34 16.50 19.13
N PRO A 388 10.81 17.74 18.87
CA PRO A 388 12.24 18.07 18.92
C PRO A 388 12.96 17.72 20.23
N GLN A 389 12.25 17.77 21.36
CA GLN A 389 12.80 17.46 22.69
C GLN A 389 13.17 15.97 22.86
N ASP A 390 12.55 15.09 22.06
CA ASP A 390 12.82 13.65 22.09
C ASP A 390 13.93 13.24 21.11
N ILE A 391 14.37 14.14 20.23
CA ILE A 391 15.47 13.86 19.31
C ILE A 391 16.76 13.69 20.12
N ASP A 392 17.01 14.59 21.08
CA ASP A 392 18.21 14.58 21.91
C ASP A 392 18.23 13.42 22.93
N SER A 393 17.07 12.99 23.43
CA SER A 393 16.95 11.84 24.35
C SER A 393 16.98 10.49 23.62
N ALA A 394 16.40 10.39 22.42
CA ALA A 394 16.48 9.19 21.58
C ALA A 394 17.92 8.86 21.15
N PHE A 395 18.76 9.88 20.91
CA PHE A 395 20.19 9.67 20.66
C PHE A 395 21.01 9.35 21.93
N SER A 396 20.48 9.65 23.12
CA SER A 396 21.22 9.54 24.39
C SER A 396 20.91 8.27 25.19
N GLU A 397 19.67 7.76 25.16
CA GLU A 397 19.28 6.56 25.93
C GLU A 397 19.54 5.24 25.19
N ASP A 398 19.41 5.20 23.85
CA ASP A 398 19.65 3.98 23.07
C ASP A 398 21.15 3.72 22.80
N ALA A 399 22.04 4.69 23.05
CA ALA A 399 23.49 4.48 22.95
C ALA A 399 24.05 3.49 24.01
N GLN A 400 23.27 3.13 25.04
CA GLN A 400 23.69 2.21 26.10
C GLN A 400 22.79 0.98 26.31
N ALA A 401 21.60 0.91 25.70
CA ALA A 401 20.69 -0.24 25.83
C ALA A 401 20.34 -0.95 24.52
N ALA A 402 20.66 -0.36 23.36
CA ALA A 402 20.52 -0.98 22.07
C ALA A 402 21.87 -0.95 21.34
N SER A 403 22.58 -2.07 21.33
CA SER A 403 23.52 -2.33 20.24
C SER A 403 22.71 -2.58 18.97
N ILE A 404 22.15 -1.51 18.41
CA ILE A 404 21.70 -1.43 17.02
C ILE A 404 22.47 -0.27 16.40
N PRO A 405 23.58 -0.53 15.69
CA PRO A 405 24.14 0.44 14.78
C PRO A 405 23.76 0.09 13.34
N ALA A 406 23.11 1.06 12.69
CA ALA A 406 23.20 1.36 11.26
C ALA A 406 23.32 0.13 10.32
N SER A 407 22.21 -0.27 9.72
CA SER A 407 22.28 -0.93 8.43
C SER A 407 22.90 0.07 7.42
N ALA A 408 23.93 -0.40 6.72
CA ALA A 408 24.96 0.35 6.02
C ALA A 408 26.05 0.94 6.95
N SER A 409 27.25 0.40 6.78
CA SER A 409 28.53 0.93 7.25
C SER A 409 28.49 2.44 7.48
N SER A 410 28.76 2.87 8.71
CA SER A 410 28.87 4.29 9.11
C SER A 410 29.95 5.08 8.35
N SER A 411 30.71 4.45 7.45
CA SER A 411 31.63 5.11 6.53
C SER A 411 31.01 5.56 5.21
N SER A 412 29.84 5.03 4.80
CA SER A 412 29.17 5.40 3.53
C SER A 412 27.98 6.33 3.72
N LEU A 413 27.26 6.25 4.85
CA LEU A 413 26.20 7.22 5.21
C LEU A 413 26.75 8.59 5.63
N ALA A 414 27.97 8.65 6.18
CA ALA A 414 28.63 9.91 6.50
C ALA A 414 29.13 10.68 5.26
N ALA A 415 29.30 10.00 4.12
CA ALA A 415 29.80 10.62 2.89
C ALA A 415 28.69 11.27 2.04
N ALA A 416 27.41 11.03 2.35
CA ALA A 416 26.25 11.59 1.64
C ALA A 416 25.50 12.68 2.45
N ALA A 417 25.96 13.00 3.66
CA ALA A 417 25.42 14.08 4.46
C ALA A 417 25.90 15.44 3.94
N ASP A 418 25.38 15.86 2.79
CA ASP A 418 25.35 17.28 2.48
C ASP A 418 24.43 17.94 3.51
N SER A 419 25.02 18.82 4.32
CA SER A 419 24.45 19.42 5.53
C SER A 419 23.34 20.45 5.26
N SER A 420 22.38 20.14 4.40
CA SER A 420 21.12 20.90 4.34
C SER A 420 20.16 20.33 5.39
N GLU A 421 19.88 21.10 6.44
CA GLU A 421 18.80 20.80 7.38
C GLU A 421 17.51 20.45 6.62
N MET A 422 16.99 19.25 6.85
CA MET A 422 15.73 18.81 6.25
C MET A 422 14.60 19.78 6.63
N VAL A 423 13.93 20.37 5.64
CA VAL A 423 12.62 21.01 5.85
C VAL A 423 11.58 19.91 6.02
N ARG A 424 11.44 19.40 7.24
CA ARG A 424 10.43 18.39 7.59
C ARG A 424 9.04 19.00 7.40
N CYS A 425 8.22 18.44 6.51
CA CYS A 425 6.83 18.89 6.36
C CYS A 425 6.02 18.53 7.61
N ALA A 426 5.86 19.52 8.51
CA ALA A 426 5.11 19.39 9.76
C ALA A 426 3.58 19.30 9.56
N SER A 427 3.08 19.43 8.32
CA SER A 427 1.65 19.40 8.00
C SER A 427 1.38 18.69 6.67
N HIS A 428 0.12 18.33 6.43
CA HIS A 428 -0.38 17.79 5.17
C HIS A 428 -1.35 18.77 4.53
N ILE A 429 -1.53 18.70 3.21
CA ILE A 429 -2.51 19.51 2.47
C ILE A 429 -3.70 18.63 2.13
N SER A 430 -4.88 18.93 2.68
CA SER A 430 -6.10 18.22 2.29
C SER A 430 -6.59 18.70 0.93
N ILE A 431 -6.96 17.76 0.06
CA ILE A 431 -7.53 18.04 -1.26
C ILE A 431 -8.95 17.47 -1.35
N ASP A 432 -9.84 18.22 -2.00
CA ASP A 432 -11.24 17.83 -2.19
C ASP A 432 -11.44 16.93 -3.42
N GLY A 433 -10.46 16.90 -4.33
CA GLY A 433 -10.50 16.10 -5.55
C GLY A 433 -9.22 16.24 -6.39
N PHE A 434 -9.10 15.39 -7.40
CA PHE A 434 -7.94 15.33 -8.30
C PHE A 434 -8.08 16.24 -9.52
N HIS A 435 -9.21 16.88 -9.77
CA HIS A 435 -9.40 17.74 -10.95
C HIS A 435 -9.13 19.21 -10.64
N HIS A 436 -8.73 20.00 -11.65
CA HIS A 436 -8.88 21.44 -11.58
C HIS A 436 -10.37 21.76 -11.39
N LYS A 437 -10.73 22.71 -10.52
CA LYS A 437 -12.12 23.18 -10.44
C LYS A 437 -12.53 23.60 -11.84
N GLU A 438 -13.56 22.95 -12.40
CA GLU A 438 -14.19 23.43 -13.63
C GLU A 438 -14.75 24.81 -13.32
N HIS A 439 -14.05 25.84 -13.76
CA HIS A 439 -14.62 27.16 -13.83
C HIS A 439 -15.54 27.21 -15.05
N SER A 440 -16.67 27.90 -14.86
CA SER A 440 -17.69 28.25 -15.86
C SER A 440 -17.07 28.52 -17.24
N GLU A 441 -17.73 28.09 -18.31
CA GLU A 441 -17.37 28.24 -19.75
C GLU A 441 -17.11 29.69 -20.23
N LYS A 442 -17.01 30.66 -19.33
CA LYS A 442 -16.72 32.07 -19.57
C LYS A 442 -15.28 32.48 -19.25
N ASP A 443 -14.46 31.58 -18.71
CA ASP A 443 -13.06 31.91 -18.40
C ASP A 443 -12.19 31.75 -19.65
N ASP A 444 -11.41 32.80 -19.96
CA ASP A 444 -10.59 32.90 -21.16
C ASP A 444 -9.69 31.67 -21.33
N GLU A 445 -9.54 31.19 -22.57
CA GLU A 445 -8.71 30.04 -22.94
C GLU A 445 -7.26 30.18 -22.42
N GLU A 446 -6.78 31.42 -22.32
CA GLU A 446 -5.49 31.81 -21.76
C GLU A 446 -5.40 31.59 -20.23
N GLN A 447 -6.48 31.81 -19.49
CA GLN A 447 -6.57 31.54 -18.05
C GLN A 447 -6.62 30.03 -17.77
N ARG A 448 -7.34 29.27 -18.61
CA ARG A 448 -7.36 27.80 -18.56
C ARG A 448 -5.99 27.21 -18.87
N LEU A 449 -5.29 27.75 -19.88
CA LEU A 449 -3.90 27.41 -20.19
C LEU A 449 -2.96 27.79 -19.03
N HIS A 450 -3.11 28.97 -18.43
CA HIS A 450 -2.27 29.40 -17.30
C HIS A 450 -2.46 28.54 -16.04
N LEU A 451 -3.69 28.13 -15.74
CA LEU A 451 -4.00 27.20 -14.65
C LEU A 451 -3.47 25.78 -14.90
N LEU A 452 -3.51 25.31 -16.15
CA LEU A 452 -2.86 24.06 -16.56
C LEU A 452 -1.34 24.12 -16.37
N HIS A 453 -0.73 25.31 -16.43
CA HIS A 453 0.70 25.52 -16.22
C HIS A 453 1.13 25.69 -14.75
N GLN A 454 0.20 25.86 -13.79
CA GLN A 454 0.56 25.90 -12.37
C GLN A 454 0.80 24.50 -11.82
N HIS A 455 1.98 24.28 -11.22
CA HIS A 455 2.26 23.08 -10.43
C HIS A 455 1.38 23.06 -9.18
N ARG A 456 0.32 22.25 -9.19
CA ARG A 456 -0.59 22.11 -8.04
C ARG A 456 0.01 21.24 -6.93
N PHE A 457 0.82 20.25 -7.32
CA PHE A 457 1.53 19.37 -6.41
C PHE A 457 3.02 19.65 -6.40
N GLU A 458 3.54 19.96 -5.21
CA GLU A 458 4.96 20.14 -4.96
C GLU A 458 5.57 18.85 -4.39
N LYS A 459 6.82 18.56 -4.75
CA LYS A 459 7.59 17.49 -4.12
C LYS A 459 7.81 17.79 -2.63
N GLY A 460 7.91 16.75 -1.82
CA GLY A 460 8.15 16.85 -0.37
C GLY A 460 6.96 17.17 0.49
N ARG A 461 5.78 17.39 -0.10
CA ARG A 461 4.54 17.63 0.65
C ARG A 461 3.59 16.45 0.53
N TRP A 462 3.03 16.04 1.65
CA TRP A 462 1.95 15.05 1.68
C TRP A 462 0.61 15.71 1.36
N TYR A 463 0.02 15.32 0.24
CA TYR A 463 -1.35 15.67 -0.11
C TYR A 463 -2.31 14.57 0.33
N VAL A 464 -3.44 14.95 0.92
CA VAL A 464 -4.39 14.00 1.52
C VAL A 464 -5.74 14.10 0.82
N TYR A 465 -6.11 13.03 0.13
CA TYR A 465 -7.44 12.82 -0.41
C TYR A 465 -8.24 11.92 0.55
N ARG A 466 -9.52 12.22 0.77
CA ARG A 466 -10.40 11.44 1.64
C ARG A 466 -11.43 10.69 0.82
N ILE A 467 -11.58 9.40 1.10
CA ILE A 467 -12.51 8.53 0.40
C ILE A 467 -13.50 7.89 1.37
N ASP A 468 -14.79 7.86 1.01
CA ASP A 468 -15.84 7.21 1.80
C ASP A 468 -15.85 5.70 1.55
N ALA A 469 -14.90 5.02 2.18
CA ALA A 469 -14.74 3.58 2.17
C ALA A 469 -14.10 3.11 3.49
N ASN A 470 -14.20 1.82 3.79
CA ASN A 470 -13.45 1.14 4.85
C ASN A 470 -12.04 0.74 4.35
N HIS A 471 -11.33 -0.09 5.12
CA HIS A 471 -9.98 -0.53 4.79
C HIS A 471 -9.80 -1.20 3.42
N LEU A 472 -10.87 -1.59 2.73
CA LEU A 472 -10.80 -2.17 1.38
C LEU A 472 -10.77 -1.11 0.27
N ALA A 473 -10.56 0.17 0.60
CA ALA A 473 -10.48 1.26 -0.36
C ALA A 473 -9.43 1.00 -1.47
N GLY A 474 -9.81 1.21 -2.72
CA GLY A 474 -8.94 0.98 -3.88
C GLY A 474 -8.71 -0.51 -4.24
N THR A 475 -9.21 -1.45 -3.44
CA THR A 475 -9.11 -2.88 -3.78
C THR A 475 -10.20 -3.31 -4.75
N PHE A 476 -10.17 -4.57 -5.21
CA PHE A 476 -11.22 -5.19 -6.02
C PHE A 476 -12.63 -5.06 -5.40
N TRP A 477 -12.71 -4.98 -4.08
CA TRP A 477 -13.96 -4.89 -3.34
C TRP A 477 -14.54 -3.48 -3.21
N HIS A 478 -13.84 -2.48 -3.75
CA HIS A 478 -14.30 -1.10 -3.82
C HIS A 478 -14.79 -0.82 -5.25
N HIS A 479 -16.11 -0.68 -5.42
CA HIS A 479 -16.70 -0.56 -6.75
C HIS A 479 -16.20 0.69 -7.50
N ASP A 480 -16.02 1.79 -6.78
CA ASP A 480 -15.58 3.07 -7.35
C ASP A 480 -14.04 3.18 -7.43
N ALA A 481 -13.32 2.07 -7.27
CA ALA A 481 -11.86 2.06 -7.43
C ALA A 481 -11.43 2.48 -8.84
N LYS A 482 -12.27 2.25 -9.87
CA LYS A 482 -11.98 2.69 -11.25
C LYS A 482 -11.80 4.21 -11.32
N ASP A 483 -12.69 4.98 -10.72
CA ASP A 483 -12.65 6.45 -10.78
C ASP A 483 -11.47 7.00 -9.98
N LEU A 484 -11.16 6.36 -8.85
CA LEU A 484 -9.97 6.66 -8.06
C LEU A 484 -8.69 6.48 -8.90
N TYR A 485 -8.52 5.34 -9.55
CA TYR A 485 -7.32 5.06 -10.34
C TYR A 485 -7.26 5.86 -11.64
N LYS A 486 -8.40 6.13 -12.27
CA LYS A 486 -8.46 7.06 -13.41
C LYS A 486 -7.87 8.41 -13.01
N SER A 487 -8.38 8.98 -11.91
CA SER A 487 -7.91 10.26 -11.39
C SER A 487 -6.44 10.26 -11.01
N LEU A 488 -5.98 9.18 -10.36
CA LEU A 488 -4.60 9.05 -9.92
C LEU A 488 -3.62 8.93 -11.11
N PHE A 489 -3.97 8.16 -12.13
CA PHE A 489 -3.12 7.99 -13.30
C PHE A 489 -3.07 9.25 -14.17
N THR A 490 -4.20 9.93 -14.37
CA THR A 490 -4.22 11.25 -15.01
C THR A 490 -3.32 12.24 -14.26
N LEU A 491 -3.36 12.25 -12.92
CA LEU A 491 -2.47 13.08 -12.11
C LEU A 491 -0.99 12.74 -12.36
N MET A 492 -0.63 11.46 -12.33
CA MET A 492 0.75 11.02 -12.54
C MET A 492 1.26 11.43 -13.92
N ALA A 493 0.51 11.10 -14.97
CA ALA A 493 0.87 11.36 -16.36
C ALA A 493 1.03 12.86 -16.66
N HIS A 494 0.14 13.71 -16.12
CA HIS A 494 0.11 15.13 -16.52
C HIS A 494 0.82 16.09 -15.57
N GLU A 495 1.01 15.72 -14.29
CA GLU A 495 1.65 16.60 -13.30
C GLU A 495 2.97 16.02 -12.77
N TYR A 496 3.01 14.74 -12.38
CA TYR A 496 4.21 14.18 -11.77
C TYR A 496 5.32 13.90 -12.79
N GLU A 497 4.97 13.52 -14.01
CA GLU A 497 5.93 13.21 -15.08
C GLU A 497 6.39 14.46 -15.85
N ARG A 498 5.67 15.57 -15.76
CA ARG A 498 5.92 16.80 -16.53
C ARG A 498 7.34 17.36 -16.39
N GLU A 499 7.89 17.39 -15.18
CA GLU A 499 9.26 17.89 -14.96
C GLU A 499 10.30 17.05 -15.74
N TYR A 500 10.06 15.74 -15.92
CA TYR A 500 10.96 14.89 -16.68
C TYR A 500 11.02 15.33 -18.15
N ASP A 501 9.86 15.64 -18.72
CA ASP A 501 9.78 16.10 -20.10
C ASP A 501 10.47 17.47 -20.27
N SER A 502 10.41 18.34 -19.26
CA SER A 502 11.13 19.62 -19.28
C SER A 502 12.64 19.50 -19.04
N GLU A 503 13.09 18.52 -18.24
CA GLU A 503 14.51 18.27 -17.98
C GLU A 503 15.20 17.59 -19.16
N ASN A 504 14.46 16.80 -19.95
CA ASN A 504 14.96 16.05 -21.10
C ASN A 504 14.57 16.64 -22.47
N ASP A 505 13.95 17.83 -22.51
CA ASP A 505 13.70 18.54 -23.77
C ASP A 505 15.02 19.09 -24.36
N PRO A 506 15.47 18.61 -25.52
CA PRO A 506 16.71 19.05 -26.16
C PRO A 506 16.74 20.57 -26.45
N LEU A 507 15.57 21.19 -26.69
CA LEU A 507 15.45 22.61 -27.01
C LEU A 507 15.57 23.51 -25.77
N LEU A 508 15.17 23.01 -24.60
CA LEU A 508 15.32 23.70 -23.32
C LEU A 508 16.72 23.50 -22.70
N GLN A 509 17.36 22.34 -22.94
CA GLN A 509 18.75 22.13 -22.54
C GLN A 509 19.72 23.07 -23.26
N LEU A 510 19.45 23.42 -24.53
CA LEU A 510 20.21 24.43 -25.30
C LEU A 510 20.04 25.87 -24.80
N ARG A 511 19.01 26.16 -23.99
CA ARG A 511 18.72 27.50 -23.43
C ARG A 511 19.20 27.69 -21.99
N ARG A 512 19.76 26.66 -21.34
CA ARG A 512 20.35 26.83 -20.01
C ARG A 512 21.66 27.60 -20.13
N PRO A 513 21.84 28.74 -19.44
CA PRO A 513 23.12 29.44 -19.45
C PRO A 513 24.19 28.53 -18.83
N HIS A 514 25.28 28.28 -19.57
CA HIS A 514 26.46 27.61 -19.02
C HIS A 514 26.94 28.35 -17.76
N PRO A 515 27.35 27.64 -16.70
CA PRO A 515 28.02 28.29 -15.58
C PRO A 515 29.28 28.97 -16.11
N GLN A 516 29.34 30.29 -16.02
CA GLN A 516 30.55 31.03 -16.31
C GLN A 516 31.64 30.55 -15.35
N ASN A 517 32.69 29.92 -15.90
CA ASN A 517 33.92 29.65 -15.19
C ASN A 517 34.51 30.98 -14.71
N GLY A 518 34.26 31.32 -13.44
CA GLY A 518 34.87 32.44 -12.76
C GLY A 518 36.32 32.15 -12.38
N HIS A 519 37.20 32.03 -13.37
CA HIS A 519 38.63 32.26 -13.15
C HIS A 519 38.92 33.76 -13.28
N ASN A 520 38.68 34.51 -12.19
CA ASN A 520 39.33 35.80 -12.02
C ASN A 520 40.67 35.59 -11.32
N SER A 521 41.71 35.43 -12.12
CA SER A 521 43.09 35.65 -11.74
C SER A 521 43.29 37.13 -11.38
N LEU A 522 43.44 37.42 -10.09
CA LEU A 522 43.89 38.73 -9.61
C LEU A 522 45.35 38.96 -10.06
N PRO A 523 45.69 40.11 -10.66
CA PRO A 523 47.09 40.44 -10.92
C PRO A 523 47.75 40.95 -9.63
N ARG A 524 48.90 40.37 -9.31
CA ARG A 524 49.88 40.93 -8.37
C ARG A 524 50.26 42.34 -8.83
N SER A 525 50.12 43.34 -7.97
CA SER A 525 50.93 44.54 -8.00
C SER A 525 51.56 44.77 -6.63
N ALA A 526 52.81 45.20 -6.66
CA ALA A 526 53.73 45.26 -5.55
C ALA A 526 53.74 46.65 -4.88
N SER A 527 54.29 46.66 -3.66
CA SER A 527 54.98 47.74 -2.96
C SER A 527 54.20 49.00 -2.56
N TYR A 528 54.08 49.25 -1.25
CA TYR A 528 54.98 50.09 -0.43
C TYR A 528 54.34 50.32 0.95
N GLY A 529 55.12 50.22 2.04
CA GLY A 529 54.72 50.55 3.41
C GLY A 529 55.13 49.50 4.42
#